data_AF-A0A9X4AP30-F1
#
_entry.id   AF-A0A9X4AP30-F1
#
_cell.length_a   1.000
_cell.length_b   1.000
_cell.length_c   1.000
_cell.angle_alpha   90.00
_cell.angle_beta   90.00
_cell.angle_gamma   90.00
#
_symmetry.space_group_name_H-M   'P 1'
#
loop_
_entity.id
_entity.type
_entity.pdbx_description
1 polymer ?
#
loop_
_entity_poly.entity_id
_entity_poly.type
_entity_poly.pdbx_seq_one_letter_code
_entity_poly.pdbx_strand_id
1 'polypeptide(L)'
;MMSNRNAREGNRRGGRGELGTLQLCENGHLVSIRRDRVSRTLRTHCPECGASTMTRCPKCGEDIRERLPVVDAPCFCEHCGVAFPWAQRRCDKEHGMPDPTSRLVFALSRFDRVAIQLRNRGRKPPLDIADEYDVQYVLRALLSTDFDDVRTEEPTPSVAAGSARVDFLLKNEQILIEVKKTRNDLGPKELKKQLLADIPHYRQHPDCRTLICFIYDPDGRIDNQAALKRDLEAETRETTRVIVVISPGR
;
A
#
# COMPACT_ATOMS: atom_id res chain seq x y z
N MET A 1 5.95 38.76 -47.73
CA MET A 1 5.22 37.67 -48.41
C MET A 1 5.91 36.38 -48.04
N MET A 2 5.41 35.71 -47.00
CA MET A 2 4.48 34.57 -47.14
C MET A 2 5.21 33.36 -47.73
N SER A 3 5.61 32.41 -46.88
CA SER A 3 4.79 31.22 -46.53
C SER A 3 5.17 30.06 -47.48
N ASN A 4 5.38 28.81 -47.09
CA ASN A 4 5.19 28.10 -45.83
C ASN A 4 5.65 26.65 -46.06
N ARG A 5 6.07 25.98 -44.98
CA ARG A 5 5.65 24.60 -44.55
C ARG A 5 5.73 23.46 -45.57
N ASN A 6 6.23 22.27 -45.25
CA ASN A 6 6.02 21.37 -44.09
C ASN A 6 6.79 20.08 -44.47
N ALA A 7 7.10 19.10 -43.64
CA ALA A 7 7.02 18.84 -42.22
C ALA A 7 7.92 17.62 -42.01
N ARG A 8 8.83 17.64 -41.02
CA ARG A 8 9.41 16.41 -40.48
C ARG A 8 8.57 16.05 -39.26
N GLU A 9 7.82 14.95 -39.39
CA GLU A 9 6.95 14.41 -38.36
C GLU A 9 7.69 14.18 -37.05
N GLY A 10 7.07 14.67 -35.98
CA GLY A 10 7.54 14.53 -34.62
C GLY A 10 7.33 13.10 -34.12
N ASN A 11 8.44 12.44 -33.81
CA ASN A 11 8.44 11.27 -32.94
C ASN A 11 8.38 11.76 -31.48
N ARG A 12 7.18 12.13 -31.00
CA ARG A 12 6.90 12.32 -29.56
C ARG A 12 6.89 10.94 -28.89
N ARG A 13 8.07 10.41 -28.58
CA ARG A 13 8.19 9.37 -27.55
C ARG A 13 8.15 10.08 -26.21
N GLY A 14 7.04 9.95 -25.48
CA GLY A 14 6.95 10.33 -24.07
C GLY A 14 8.10 9.67 -23.31
N GLY A 15 9.02 10.49 -22.81
CA GLY A 15 10.23 10.04 -22.14
C GLY A 15 9.86 9.24 -20.90
N ARG A 16 10.25 7.97 -20.86
CA ARG A 16 10.40 7.24 -19.59
C ARG A 16 11.40 8.05 -18.77
N GLY A 17 11.01 8.51 -17.58
CA GLY A 17 11.88 9.33 -16.72
C GLY A 17 13.26 8.71 -16.60
N GLU A 18 14.30 9.51 -16.88
CA GLU A 18 15.69 9.07 -16.86
C GLU A 18 16.10 8.68 -15.43
N LEU A 19 16.87 7.61 -15.28
CA LEU A 19 17.45 7.20 -13.99
C LEU A 19 18.71 8.05 -13.72
N GLY A 20 18.76 8.70 -12.58
CA GLY A 20 19.92 9.46 -12.11
C GLY A 20 20.55 8.83 -10.87
N THR A 21 21.87 8.92 -10.73
CA THR A 21 22.55 8.60 -9.47
C THR A 21 22.56 9.82 -8.57
N LEU A 22 22.02 9.67 -7.37
CA LEU A 22 21.87 10.74 -6.39
C LEU A 22 23.13 10.86 -5.54
N GLN A 23 23.49 12.09 -5.21
CA GLN A 23 24.38 12.42 -4.11
C GLN A 23 23.57 13.05 -3.00
N LEU A 24 23.50 12.39 -1.86
CA LEU A 24 22.70 12.77 -0.70
C LEU A 24 23.61 12.93 0.51
N CYS A 25 23.29 13.85 1.43
CA CYS A 25 23.99 13.91 2.71
C CYS A 25 23.39 12.95 3.74
N GLU A 26 24.10 12.67 4.83
CA GLU A 26 23.60 11.84 5.94
C GLU A 26 22.30 12.37 6.57
N ASN A 27 21.93 13.63 6.30
CA ASN A 27 20.66 14.23 6.70
C ASN A 27 19.56 14.19 5.61
N GLY A 28 19.84 13.68 4.41
CA GLY A 28 18.87 13.45 3.34
C GLY A 28 18.69 14.61 2.35
N HIS A 29 19.50 15.67 2.43
CA HIS A 29 19.49 16.75 1.43
C HIS A 29 20.12 16.27 0.12
N LEU A 30 19.43 16.56 -0.99
CA LEU A 30 19.93 16.27 -2.33
C LEU A 30 21.02 17.26 -2.72
N VAL A 31 22.26 16.79 -2.74
CA VAL A 31 23.44 17.60 -3.03
C VAL A 31 23.66 17.71 -4.54
N SER A 32 23.51 16.62 -5.29
CA SER A 32 23.58 16.62 -6.75
C SER A 32 22.93 15.39 -7.37
N ILE A 33 22.60 15.48 -8.66
CA ILE A 33 22.12 14.36 -9.47
C ILE A 33 23.11 14.17 -10.62
N ARG A 34 23.61 12.95 -10.81
CA ARG A 34 24.46 12.56 -11.94
C ARG A 34 23.65 11.78 -12.95
N ARG A 35 23.69 12.24 -14.21
CA ARG A 35 23.04 11.59 -15.35
C ARG A 35 24.02 10.74 -16.17
N ASP A 36 25.32 10.91 -15.95
CA ASP A 36 26.41 10.26 -16.67
C ASP A 36 27.52 9.74 -15.74
N ARG A 37 28.35 8.80 -16.23
CA ARG A 37 29.48 8.20 -15.48
C ARG A 37 30.74 9.08 -15.48
N VAL A 38 30.74 10.23 -16.15
CA VAL A 38 31.94 11.07 -16.31
C VAL A 38 32.06 12.03 -15.12
N SER A 39 33.22 11.99 -14.47
CA SER A 39 33.52 12.61 -13.18
C SER A 39 33.21 14.11 -13.12
N ARG A 40 32.10 14.48 -12.46
CA ARG A 40 32.03 15.73 -11.69
C ARG A 40 32.67 15.49 -10.32
N THR A 41 33.31 16.51 -9.76
CA THR A 41 33.85 16.44 -8.39
C THR A 41 32.70 16.17 -7.42
N LEU A 42 32.74 15.05 -6.69
CA LEU A 42 31.80 14.79 -5.60
C LEU A 42 32.07 15.80 -4.49
N ARG A 43 31.03 16.44 -3.96
CA ARG A 43 31.18 17.21 -2.72
C ARG A 43 31.42 16.26 -1.56
N THR A 44 32.34 16.55 -0.66
CA THR A 44 32.54 15.74 0.54
C THR A 44 31.49 16.05 1.61
N HIS A 45 31.01 17.28 1.65
CA HIS A 45 30.04 17.77 2.63
C HIS A 45 28.84 18.47 1.96
N CYS A 46 27.69 18.42 2.63
CA CYS A 46 26.45 19.06 2.23
C CYS A 46 26.55 20.59 2.36
N PRO A 47 26.20 21.37 1.32
CA PRO A 47 26.18 22.82 1.41
C PRO A 47 25.09 23.36 2.36
N GLU A 48 24.02 22.60 2.59
CA GLU A 48 22.89 23.04 3.43
C GLU A 48 23.12 22.80 4.92
N CYS A 49 23.78 21.70 5.30
CA CYS A 49 23.88 21.28 6.71
C CYS A 49 25.27 20.84 7.14
N GLY A 50 26.26 20.84 6.25
CA GLY A 50 27.64 20.44 6.56
C GLY A 50 27.87 18.93 6.73
N ALA A 51 26.84 18.09 6.76
CA ALA A 51 26.99 16.64 6.92
C ALA A 51 27.71 15.97 5.74
N SER A 52 28.38 14.84 6.01
CA SER A 52 29.05 14.04 4.99
C SER A 52 28.06 13.53 3.94
N THR A 53 28.54 13.33 2.70
CA THR A 53 27.69 12.91 1.58
C THR A 53 28.03 11.52 1.06
N MET A 54 27.05 10.88 0.44
CA MET A 54 27.16 9.57 -0.17
C MET A 54 26.39 9.50 -1.50
N THR A 55 26.86 8.62 -2.37
CA THR A 55 26.18 8.25 -3.63
C THR A 55 25.84 6.77 -3.69
N ARG A 56 26.22 6.01 -2.66
CA ARG A 56 26.12 4.56 -2.59
C ARG A 56 25.53 4.14 -1.27
N CYS A 57 24.85 3.01 -1.27
CA CYS A 57 24.36 2.38 -0.06
C CYS A 57 25.52 1.96 0.85
N PRO A 58 25.52 2.35 2.14
CA PRO A 58 26.59 1.99 3.07
C PRO A 58 26.63 0.48 3.38
N LYS A 59 25.53 -0.27 3.15
CA LYS A 59 25.47 -1.72 3.39
C LYS A 59 25.90 -2.55 2.18
N CYS A 60 25.38 -2.27 0.98
CA CYS A 60 25.61 -3.10 -0.20
C CYS A 60 26.49 -2.45 -1.28
N GLY A 61 26.81 -1.16 -1.16
CA GLY A 61 27.65 -0.45 -2.13
C GLY A 61 26.97 -0.06 -3.46
N GLU A 62 25.71 -0.46 -3.67
CA GLU A 62 24.93 -0.10 -4.86
C GLU A 62 24.70 1.41 -4.94
N ASP A 63 24.70 1.96 -6.15
CA ASP A 63 24.42 3.39 -6.38
C ASP A 63 23.00 3.73 -5.92
N ILE A 64 22.84 4.89 -5.29
CA ILE A 64 21.53 5.41 -4.92
C ILE A 64 20.90 6.01 -6.18
N ARG A 65 19.98 5.29 -6.80
CA ARG A 65 19.34 5.70 -8.06
C ARG A 65 17.88 6.00 -7.87
N GLU A 66 17.38 6.98 -8.59
CA GLU A 66 15.97 7.35 -8.59
C GLU A 66 15.57 7.89 -9.97
N ARG A 67 14.29 7.77 -10.29
CA ARG A 67 13.70 8.32 -11.51
C ARG A 67 13.54 9.83 -11.39
N LEU A 68 13.99 10.56 -12.41
CA LEU A 68 13.88 12.01 -12.43
C LEU A 68 12.48 12.49 -12.84
N PRO A 69 11.98 13.60 -12.25
CA PRO A 69 12.62 14.41 -11.20
C PRO A 69 12.58 13.73 -9.82
N VAL A 70 13.68 13.83 -9.07
CA VAL A 70 13.71 13.36 -7.68
C VAL A 70 12.94 14.37 -6.83
N VAL A 71 11.77 13.94 -6.36
CA VAL A 71 10.97 14.71 -5.40
C VAL A 71 11.56 14.56 -4.00
N ASP A 72 12.05 13.35 -3.68
CA ASP A 72 12.44 12.98 -2.33
C ASP A 72 13.64 12.03 -2.29
N ALA A 73 14.46 12.15 -1.24
CA ALA A 73 15.50 11.19 -0.94
C ALA A 73 14.90 9.83 -0.55
N PRO A 74 15.32 8.71 -1.17
CA PRO A 74 14.77 7.40 -0.85
C PRO A 74 15.09 7.02 0.60
N CYS A 75 14.13 6.44 1.31
CA CYS A 75 14.33 6.00 2.70
C CYS A 75 15.07 4.66 2.81
N PHE A 76 14.94 3.82 1.77
CA PHE A 76 15.50 2.46 1.76
C PHE A 76 16.25 2.20 0.46
N CYS A 77 17.28 1.36 0.54
CA CYS A 77 18.02 0.91 -0.64
C CYS A 77 17.16 -0.06 -1.47
N GLU A 78 16.99 0.22 -2.76
CA GLU A 78 16.23 -0.65 -3.68
C GLU A 78 16.85 -2.04 -3.89
N HIS A 79 18.16 -2.17 -3.65
CA HIS A 79 18.88 -3.43 -3.82
C HIS A 79 18.82 -4.32 -2.58
N CYS A 80 19.13 -3.79 -1.39
CA CYS A 80 19.28 -4.59 -0.17
C CYS A 80 18.25 -4.30 0.94
N GLY A 81 17.37 -3.31 0.75
CA GLY A 81 16.28 -2.98 1.67
C GLY A 81 16.68 -2.29 2.96
N VAL A 82 17.97 -2.01 3.20
CA VAL A 82 18.39 -1.29 4.42
C VAL A 82 17.92 0.16 4.39
N ALA A 83 17.54 0.69 5.54
CA ALA A 83 17.27 2.10 5.72
C ALA A 83 18.56 2.92 5.52
N PHE A 84 18.46 4.06 4.86
CA PHE A 84 19.55 5.03 4.77
C PHE A 84 19.70 5.84 6.06
N PRO A 85 20.87 6.46 6.33
CA PRO A 85 21.11 7.21 7.57
C PRO A 85 20.08 8.32 7.85
N TRP A 86 19.58 8.98 6.81
CA TRP A 86 18.57 10.03 6.93
C TRP A 86 17.14 9.52 7.14
N ALA A 87 16.90 8.21 7.00
CA ALA A 87 15.57 7.64 7.15
C ALA A 87 14.98 7.91 8.55
N GLN A 88 15.81 7.86 9.60
CA GLN A 88 15.38 8.15 10.98
C GLN A 88 14.97 9.60 11.17
N ARG A 89 15.67 10.57 10.55
CA ARG A 89 15.38 12.00 10.74
C ARG A 89 14.15 12.47 9.95
N ARG A 90 13.85 11.82 8.82
CA ARG A 90 12.60 12.04 8.06
C ARG A 90 11.37 11.50 8.78
N CYS A 91 11.52 10.58 9.74
CA CYS A 91 10.40 10.10 10.54
C CYS A 91 9.84 11.14 11.52
N ASP A 92 10.56 12.24 11.80
CA ASP A 92 10.16 13.19 12.85
C ASP A 92 9.76 14.59 12.35
N LYS A 93 9.88 14.90 11.06
CA LYS A 93 9.40 16.19 10.50
C LYS A 93 8.66 15.98 9.17
N GLU A 94 7.33 16.00 9.29
CA GLU A 94 6.29 16.06 8.24
C GLU A 94 6.11 14.85 7.30
N HIS A 95 6.91 13.79 7.36
CA HIS A 95 6.56 12.48 6.80
C HIS A 95 6.72 11.40 7.88
N GLY A 96 5.80 11.41 8.84
CA GLY A 96 5.67 10.37 9.85
C GLY A 96 5.48 8.99 9.20
N MET A 97 5.69 7.94 9.99
CA MET A 97 5.29 6.58 9.65
C MET A 97 3.91 6.63 8.94
N PRO A 98 3.73 5.98 7.76
CA PRO A 98 2.47 6.04 7.03
C PRO A 98 1.32 5.80 8.00
N ASP A 99 0.25 6.59 7.87
CA ASP A 99 -0.85 6.51 8.81
C ASP A 99 -1.33 5.05 8.93
N PRO A 100 -1.86 4.63 10.10
CA PRO A 100 -2.19 3.23 10.35
C PRO A 100 -3.05 2.60 9.25
N THR A 101 -3.95 3.39 8.64
CA THR A 101 -4.80 2.96 7.52
C THR A 101 -3.96 2.67 6.28
N SER A 102 -3.04 3.55 5.91
CA SER A 102 -2.15 3.36 4.76
C SER A 102 -1.26 2.12 4.91
N ARG A 103 -0.71 1.88 6.11
CA ARG A 103 0.06 0.64 6.39
C ARG A 103 -0.81 -0.60 6.21
N LEU A 104 -2.02 -0.57 6.76
CA LEU A 104 -2.97 -1.67 6.67
C LEU A 104 -3.37 -1.94 5.21
N VAL A 105 -3.76 -0.92 4.46
CA VAL A 105 -4.09 -1.05 3.03
C VAL A 105 -2.91 -1.63 2.25
N PHE A 106 -1.68 -1.19 2.55
CA PHE A 106 -0.49 -1.76 1.94
C PHE A 106 -0.32 -3.25 2.30
N ALA A 107 -0.41 -3.63 3.57
CA ALA A 107 -0.30 -5.01 4.02
C ALA A 107 -1.37 -5.91 3.35
N LEU A 108 -2.62 -5.47 3.35
CA LEU A 108 -3.75 -6.16 2.72
C LEU A 108 -3.55 -6.32 1.20
N SER A 109 -3.01 -5.31 0.51
CA SER A 109 -2.72 -5.42 -0.93
C SER A 109 -1.70 -6.52 -1.24
N ARG A 110 -0.83 -6.86 -0.28
CA ARG A 110 0.20 -7.89 -0.38
C ARG A 110 -0.25 -9.26 0.15
N PHE A 111 -1.48 -9.41 0.63
CA PHE A 111 -1.97 -10.64 1.24
C PHE A 111 -1.78 -11.88 0.35
N ASP A 112 -2.04 -11.77 -0.96
CA ASP A 112 -1.85 -12.90 -1.88
C ASP A 112 -0.40 -13.45 -1.89
N ARG A 113 0.61 -12.59 -1.66
CA ARG A 113 1.99 -13.05 -1.51
C ARG A 113 2.17 -13.92 -0.28
N VAL A 114 1.53 -13.56 0.83
CA VAL A 114 1.53 -14.38 2.06
C VAL A 114 0.85 -15.71 1.78
N ALA A 115 -0.32 -15.70 1.14
CA ALA A 115 -1.05 -16.91 0.76
C ALA A 115 -0.23 -17.85 -0.15
N ILE A 116 0.51 -17.32 -1.13
CA ILE A 116 1.42 -18.10 -1.97
C ILE A 116 2.54 -18.74 -1.13
N GLN A 117 3.15 -18.01 -0.19
CA GLN A 117 4.19 -18.57 0.67
C GLN A 117 3.65 -19.66 1.60
N LEU A 118 2.44 -19.47 2.14
CA LEU A 118 1.78 -20.47 3.00
C LEU A 118 1.44 -21.78 2.27
N ARG A 119 1.15 -21.72 0.97
CA ARG A 119 0.96 -22.91 0.13
C ARG A 119 2.29 -23.62 -0.17
N ASN A 120 3.37 -22.87 -0.37
CA ASN A 120 4.67 -23.40 -0.78
C ASN A 120 5.52 -23.94 0.39
N ARG A 121 5.08 -25.03 1.04
CA ARG A 121 5.75 -25.60 2.24
C ARG A 121 6.76 -26.72 1.96
N GLY A 122 7.25 -26.82 0.73
CA GLY A 122 8.22 -27.83 0.33
C GLY A 122 7.65 -29.25 0.47
N ARG A 123 8.16 -30.04 1.42
CA ARG A 123 7.72 -31.43 1.67
C ARG A 123 6.49 -31.56 2.59
N LYS A 124 6.01 -30.46 3.18
CA LYS A 124 4.83 -30.47 4.06
C LYS A 124 3.57 -30.15 3.26
N PRO A 125 2.38 -30.61 3.71
CA PRO A 125 1.11 -30.21 3.11
C PRO A 125 0.96 -28.69 3.05
N PRO A 126 0.37 -28.13 1.99
CA PRO A 126 0.11 -26.70 1.88
C PRO A 126 -0.82 -26.24 3.01
N LEU A 127 -0.68 -24.97 3.42
CA LEU A 127 -1.72 -24.29 4.17
C LEU A 127 -2.60 -23.57 3.15
N ASP A 128 -3.69 -24.22 2.75
CA ASP A 128 -4.64 -23.68 1.79
C ASP A 128 -5.59 -22.69 2.46
N ILE A 129 -5.96 -21.65 1.71
CA ILE A 129 -6.96 -20.67 2.11
C ILE A 129 -8.20 -20.98 1.27
N ALA A 130 -9.14 -21.73 1.83
CA ALA A 130 -10.31 -22.23 1.13
C ALA A 130 -11.45 -21.20 1.10
N ASP A 131 -11.70 -20.52 2.22
CA ASP A 131 -12.82 -19.60 2.41
C ASP A 131 -12.42 -18.31 3.15
N GLU A 132 -13.41 -17.46 3.46
CA GLU A 132 -13.21 -16.21 4.22
C GLU A 132 -12.68 -16.45 5.64
N TYR A 133 -13.03 -17.53 6.31
CA TYR A 133 -12.56 -17.82 7.67
C TYR A 133 -11.06 -18.14 7.69
N ASP A 134 -10.56 -18.83 6.66
CA ASP A 134 -9.11 -19.02 6.49
C ASP A 134 -8.40 -17.69 6.21
N VAL A 135 -9.02 -16.78 5.45
CA VAL A 135 -8.49 -15.43 5.24
C VAL A 135 -8.43 -14.68 6.56
N GLN A 136 -9.49 -14.72 7.37
CA GLN A 136 -9.54 -14.11 8.69
C GLN A 136 -8.44 -14.69 9.60
N TYR A 137 -8.25 -16.02 9.61
CA TYR A 137 -7.21 -16.66 10.44
C TYR A 137 -5.81 -16.14 10.11
N VAL A 138 -5.45 -16.08 8.83
CA VAL A 138 -4.15 -15.54 8.39
C VAL A 138 -4.06 -14.04 8.63
N LEU A 139 -5.14 -13.30 8.34
CA LEU A 139 -5.17 -11.86 8.50
C LEU A 139 -5.00 -11.45 9.96
N ARG A 140 -5.62 -12.15 10.91
CA ARG A 140 -5.43 -11.91 12.35
C ARG A 140 -3.96 -11.93 12.74
N ALA A 141 -3.19 -12.90 12.24
CA ALA A 141 -1.76 -13.01 12.51
C ALA A 141 -0.99 -11.82 11.92
N LEU A 142 -1.35 -11.35 10.72
CA LEU A 142 -0.75 -10.16 10.10
C LEU A 142 -1.11 -8.87 10.85
N LEU A 143 -2.36 -8.71 11.28
CA LEU A 143 -2.79 -7.52 12.04
C LEU A 143 -2.06 -7.44 13.38
N SER A 144 -1.84 -8.56 14.03
CA SER A 144 -1.18 -8.63 15.34
C SER A 144 0.30 -8.22 15.30
N THR A 145 0.91 -8.00 14.12
CA THR A 145 2.29 -7.47 14.04
C THR A 145 2.35 -5.96 14.21
N ASP A 146 1.25 -5.27 13.91
CA ASP A 146 1.23 -3.81 13.69
C ASP A 146 0.22 -3.08 14.59
N PHE A 147 -0.73 -3.79 15.20
CA PHE A 147 -1.85 -3.25 15.97
C PHE A 147 -1.99 -3.96 17.33
N ASP A 148 -2.16 -3.19 18.40
CA ASP A 148 -2.16 -3.72 19.78
C ASP A 148 -3.52 -4.26 20.24
N ASP A 149 -4.65 -3.63 19.84
CA ASP A 149 -6.02 -4.05 20.21
C ASP A 149 -6.80 -4.49 18.95
N VAL A 150 -6.56 -5.75 18.54
CA VAL A 150 -7.26 -6.44 17.45
C VAL A 150 -8.36 -7.32 18.05
N ARG A 151 -9.62 -6.92 17.87
CA ARG A 151 -10.80 -7.69 18.29
C ARG A 151 -11.37 -8.46 17.12
N THR A 152 -11.83 -9.67 17.37
CA THR A 152 -12.44 -10.55 16.37
C THR A 152 -13.90 -10.79 16.70
N GLU A 153 -14.77 -10.91 15.70
CA GLU A 153 -16.20 -11.21 15.88
C GLU A 153 -16.91 -10.15 16.76
N GLU A 154 -16.53 -8.87 16.60
CA GLU A 154 -17.03 -7.79 17.44
C GLU A 154 -18.53 -7.56 17.16
N PRO A 155 -19.40 -7.60 18.18
CA PRO A 155 -20.81 -7.30 18.00
C PRO A 155 -21.02 -5.84 17.61
N THR A 156 -21.87 -5.58 16.61
CA THR A 156 -22.34 -4.22 16.34
C THR A 156 -23.55 -3.86 17.18
N PRO A 157 -23.77 -2.56 17.48
CA PRO A 157 -24.94 -2.13 18.23
C PRO A 157 -26.21 -2.69 17.58
N SER A 158 -27.00 -3.40 18.38
CA SER A 158 -28.19 -4.09 17.91
C SER A 158 -29.21 -3.09 17.37
N VAL A 159 -29.37 -3.04 16.05
CA VAL A 159 -30.64 -2.64 15.45
C VAL A 159 -31.62 -3.81 15.53
N ALA A 160 -32.92 -3.51 15.54
CA ALA A 160 -34.02 -4.44 15.88
C ALA A 160 -34.16 -5.73 15.01
N ALA A 161 -33.17 -6.06 14.19
CA ALA A 161 -33.13 -7.22 13.29
C ALA A 161 -31.95 -8.19 13.54
N GLY A 162 -31.26 -8.11 14.67
CA GLY A 162 -30.24 -9.07 15.10
C GLY A 162 -28.87 -8.45 15.36
N SER A 163 -28.02 -9.12 16.15
CA SER A 163 -26.64 -8.70 16.40
C SER A 163 -25.78 -9.08 15.19
N ALA A 164 -25.57 -8.15 14.25
CA ALA A 164 -24.54 -8.31 13.25
C ALA A 164 -23.15 -8.30 13.94
N ARG A 165 -22.20 -9.05 13.39
CA ARG A 165 -20.81 -9.07 13.85
C ARG A 165 -19.93 -8.60 12.72
N VAL A 166 -18.89 -7.85 13.07
CA VAL A 166 -17.82 -7.50 12.14
C VAL A 166 -16.62 -8.41 12.39
N ASP A 167 -15.95 -8.82 11.32
CA ASP A 167 -14.83 -9.77 11.40
C ASP A 167 -13.69 -9.24 12.29
N PHE A 168 -13.29 -7.98 12.10
CA PHE A 168 -12.29 -7.33 12.94
C PHE A 168 -12.65 -5.89 13.33
N LEU A 169 -12.26 -5.53 14.55
CA LEU A 169 -12.16 -4.15 15.02
C LEU A 169 -10.73 -3.88 15.51
N LEU A 170 -10.06 -2.92 14.87
CA LEU A 170 -8.84 -2.30 15.38
C LEU A 170 -9.25 -1.13 16.28
N LYS A 171 -9.29 -1.37 17.58
CA LYS A 171 -10.02 -0.50 18.53
C LYS A 171 -9.38 0.89 18.66
N ASN A 172 -8.05 0.94 18.73
CA ASN A 172 -7.32 2.21 18.90
C ASN A 172 -7.40 3.08 17.65
N GLU A 173 -7.42 2.44 16.48
CA GLU A 173 -7.44 3.10 15.18
C GLU A 173 -8.86 3.41 14.69
N GLN A 174 -9.88 2.86 15.35
CA GLN A 174 -11.29 2.97 14.95
C GLN A 174 -11.52 2.48 13.52
N ILE A 175 -10.88 1.35 13.19
CA ILE A 175 -10.96 0.70 11.87
C ILE A 175 -11.71 -0.62 12.02
N LEU A 176 -12.84 -0.75 11.33
CA LEU A 176 -13.52 -2.02 11.12
C LEU A 176 -13.01 -2.66 9.84
N ILE A 177 -12.84 -3.98 9.83
CA ILE A 177 -12.45 -4.73 8.65
C ILE A 177 -13.48 -5.83 8.42
N GLU A 178 -14.08 -5.83 7.23
CA GLU A 178 -14.95 -6.88 6.73
C GLU A 178 -14.20 -7.69 5.69
N VAL A 179 -14.15 -9.01 5.84
CA VAL A 179 -13.39 -9.92 4.99
C VAL A 179 -14.33 -10.72 4.09
N LYS A 180 -14.06 -10.74 2.79
CA LYS A 180 -14.70 -11.66 1.85
C LYS A 180 -13.65 -12.39 1.03
N LYS A 181 -13.93 -13.64 0.69
CA LYS A 181 -13.16 -14.39 -0.31
C LYS A 181 -14.06 -14.80 -1.46
N THR A 182 -13.63 -14.58 -2.70
CA THR A 182 -14.39 -15.07 -3.85
C THR A 182 -14.30 -16.59 -3.94
N ARG A 183 -15.41 -17.21 -4.36
CA ARG A 183 -15.53 -18.66 -4.54
C ARG A 183 -16.61 -18.98 -5.59
N ASN A 184 -16.80 -20.24 -5.93
CA ASN A 184 -17.75 -20.65 -6.99
C ASN A 184 -19.18 -20.20 -6.73
N ASP A 185 -19.60 -20.20 -5.47
CA ASP A 185 -20.93 -19.79 -4.98
C ASP A 185 -21.01 -18.30 -4.59
N LEU A 186 -19.88 -17.59 -4.50
CA LEU A 186 -19.83 -16.17 -4.16
C LEU A 186 -19.10 -15.37 -5.25
N GLY A 187 -19.86 -15.04 -6.30
CA GLY A 187 -19.40 -14.21 -7.41
C GLY A 187 -19.53 -12.70 -7.12
N PRO A 188 -19.02 -11.84 -8.04
CA PRO A 188 -18.93 -10.39 -7.81
C PRO A 188 -20.26 -9.70 -7.49
N LYS A 189 -21.36 -10.13 -8.12
CA LYS A 189 -22.69 -9.54 -7.91
C LYS A 189 -23.21 -9.80 -6.49
N GLU A 190 -23.14 -11.04 -6.04
CA GLU A 190 -23.62 -11.41 -4.71
C GLU A 190 -22.68 -10.85 -3.62
N LEU A 191 -21.37 -10.89 -3.85
CA LEU A 191 -20.40 -10.24 -2.97
C LEU A 191 -20.68 -8.74 -2.80
N LYS A 192 -20.93 -8.02 -3.90
CA LYS A 192 -21.30 -6.59 -3.84
C LYS A 192 -22.59 -6.38 -3.04
N LYS A 193 -23.61 -7.21 -3.27
CA LYS A 193 -24.90 -7.12 -2.58
C LYS A 193 -24.76 -7.33 -1.08
N GLN A 194 -23.98 -8.34 -0.65
CA GLN A 194 -23.70 -8.58 0.77
C GLN A 194 -23.01 -7.36 1.40
N LEU A 195 -21.90 -6.90 0.81
CA LEU A 195 -21.16 -5.75 1.34
C LEU A 195 -22.02 -4.47 1.42
N LEU A 196 -22.87 -4.20 0.42
CA LEU A 196 -23.79 -3.06 0.46
C LEU A 196 -24.87 -3.19 1.54
N ALA A 197 -25.27 -4.41 1.88
CA ALA A 197 -26.19 -4.65 2.99
C ALA A 197 -25.48 -4.49 4.35
N ASP A 198 -24.20 -4.87 4.44
CA ASP A 198 -23.43 -4.88 5.69
C ASP A 198 -22.93 -3.48 6.10
N ILE A 199 -22.47 -2.66 5.13
CA ILE A 199 -21.91 -1.31 5.38
C ILE A 199 -22.79 -0.41 6.27
N PRO A 200 -24.12 -0.29 6.04
CA PRO A 200 -25.00 0.52 6.90
C PRO A 200 -25.05 0.06 8.35
N HIS A 201 -24.89 -1.24 8.62
CA HIS A 201 -24.90 -1.79 9.97
C HIS A 201 -23.58 -1.49 10.67
N TYR A 202 -22.45 -1.71 10.02
CA TYR A 202 -21.12 -1.44 10.59
C TYR A 202 -20.87 0.04 10.87
N ARG A 203 -21.46 0.94 10.07
CA ARG A 203 -21.39 2.39 10.31
C ARG A 203 -21.99 2.83 11.65
N GLN A 204 -22.92 2.06 12.21
CA GLN A 204 -23.55 2.39 13.48
C GLN A 204 -22.66 2.06 14.68
N HIS A 205 -21.57 1.32 14.47
CA HIS A 205 -20.61 1.00 15.52
C HIS A 205 -19.90 2.30 15.98
N PRO A 206 -19.84 2.59 17.30
CA PRO A 206 -19.32 3.86 17.82
C PRO A 206 -17.85 4.11 17.46
N ASP A 207 -17.09 3.05 17.24
CA ASP A 207 -15.68 3.11 16.82
C ASP A 207 -15.47 2.91 15.31
N CYS A 208 -16.48 3.18 14.47
CA CYS A 208 -16.38 3.03 13.02
C CYS A 208 -16.05 4.35 12.30
N ARG A 209 -14.80 4.77 12.40
CA ARG A 209 -14.30 5.92 11.62
C ARG A 209 -13.88 5.50 10.21
N THR A 210 -13.29 4.32 10.07
CA THR A 210 -12.94 3.73 8.77
C THR A 210 -13.47 2.31 8.70
N LEU A 211 -14.12 1.97 7.59
CA LEU A 211 -14.51 0.61 7.26
C LEU A 211 -13.69 0.13 6.05
N ILE A 212 -12.93 -0.93 6.23
CA ILE A 212 -12.17 -1.57 5.17
C ILE A 212 -12.88 -2.84 4.74
N CYS A 213 -13.35 -2.89 3.50
CA CYS A 213 -13.81 -4.13 2.89
C CYS A 213 -12.61 -4.80 2.21
N PHE A 214 -12.08 -5.85 2.83
CA PHE A 214 -10.98 -6.64 2.28
C PHE A 214 -11.51 -7.85 1.51
N ILE A 215 -11.20 -7.91 0.21
CA ILE A 215 -11.66 -8.96 -0.70
C ILE A 215 -10.46 -9.74 -1.22
N TYR A 216 -10.37 -11.03 -0.89
CA TYR A 216 -9.40 -11.95 -1.45
C TYR A 216 -9.99 -12.63 -2.70
N ASP A 217 -9.44 -12.34 -3.87
CA ASP A 217 -9.88 -12.86 -5.18
C ASP A 217 -8.77 -13.61 -5.94
N PRO A 218 -8.29 -14.75 -5.39
CA PRO A 218 -7.13 -15.47 -5.93
C PRO A 218 -7.34 -16.00 -7.35
N ASP A 219 -8.57 -16.38 -7.70
CA ASP A 219 -8.92 -16.96 -9.00
C ASP A 219 -9.26 -15.90 -10.05
N GLY A 220 -9.33 -14.64 -9.66
CA GLY A 220 -9.66 -13.54 -10.54
C GLY A 220 -11.10 -13.50 -11.03
N ARG A 221 -12.05 -13.84 -10.15
CA ARG A 221 -13.49 -13.86 -10.44
C ARG A 221 -14.09 -12.48 -10.57
N ILE A 222 -13.42 -11.45 -10.06
CA ILE A 222 -13.84 -10.05 -10.21
C ILE A 222 -13.16 -9.47 -11.46
N ASP A 223 -13.92 -9.39 -12.55
CA ASP A 223 -13.43 -8.86 -13.84
C ASP A 223 -13.08 -7.37 -13.75
N ASN A 224 -13.96 -6.56 -13.17
CA ASN A 224 -13.80 -5.12 -13.07
C ASN A 224 -13.66 -4.68 -11.61
N GLN A 225 -12.47 -4.92 -11.05
CA GLN A 225 -12.13 -4.54 -9.68
C GLN A 225 -12.35 -3.03 -9.44
N ALA A 226 -11.96 -2.18 -10.38
CA ALA A 226 -12.09 -0.73 -10.25
C ALA A 226 -13.55 -0.26 -10.14
N ALA A 227 -14.48 -0.88 -10.90
CA ALA A 227 -15.90 -0.56 -10.79
C ALA A 227 -16.47 -0.99 -9.43
N LEU A 228 -16.18 -2.22 -8.99
CA LEU A 228 -16.62 -2.71 -7.68
C LEU A 228 -16.11 -1.82 -6.55
N LYS A 229 -14.83 -1.42 -6.58
CA LYS A 229 -14.25 -0.48 -5.62
C LYS A 229 -15.00 0.83 -5.60
N ARG A 230 -15.18 1.48 -6.76
CA ARG A 230 -15.91 2.77 -6.85
C ARG A 230 -17.32 2.67 -6.29
N ASP A 231 -18.04 1.59 -6.63
CA ASP A 231 -19.42 1.42 -6.21
C ASP A 231 -19.55 1.26 -4.69
N LEU A 232 -18.63 0.55 -4.05
CA LEU A 232 -18.62 0.34 -2.60
C LEU A 232 -18.03 1.55 -1.86
N GLU A 233 -16.96 2.16 -2.37
CA GLU A 233 -16.32 3.34 -1.76
C GLU A 233 -17.24 4.58 -1.84
N ALA A 234 -18.18 4.63 -2.79
CA ALA A 234 -19.25 5.63 -2.85
C ALA A 234 -20.19 5.58 -1.63
N GLU A 235 -20.16 4.51 -0.84
CA GLU A 235 -20.85 4.46 0.44
C GLU A 235 -20.17 5.29 1.54
N THR A 236 -19.00 5.89 1.30
CA THR A 236 -18.36 6.83 2.24
C THR A 236 -19.33 7.95 2.66
N ARG A 237 -19.31 8.32 3.96
CA ARG A 237 -20.09 9.41 4.56
C ARG A 237 -19.17 10.27 5.43
N GLU A 238 -19.69 11.40 5.92
CA GLU A 238 -18.92 12.35 6.75
C GLU A 238 -18.26 11.71 7.98
N THR A 239 -18.97 10.77 8.63
CA THR A 239 -18.50 10.12 9.86
C THR A 239 -17.70 8.84 9.63
N THR A 240 -17.81 8.24 8.44
CA THR A 240 -17.23 6.91 8.16
C THR A 240 -16.70 6.84 6.74
N ARG A 241 -15.39 6.64 6.62
CA ARG A 241 -14.69 6.40 5.36
C ARG A 241 -14.77 4.93 4.97
N VAL A 242 -15.19 4.62 3.75
CA VAL A 242 -15.17 3.25 3.21
C VAL A 242 -13.97 3.09 2.28
N ILE A 243 -13.17 2.04 2.49
CA ILE A 243 -12.00 1.72 1.65
C ILE A 243 -12.14 0.27 1.20
N VAL A 244 -11.92 0.00 -0.08
CA VAL A 244 -11.95 -1.37 -0.61
C VAL A 244 -10.55 -1.79 -1.02
N VAL A 245 -10.11 -2.92 -0.48
CA VAL A 245 -8.83 -3.54 -0.85
C VAL A 245 -9.12 -4.90 -1.45
N ILE A 246 -8.70 -5.09 -2.71
CA ILE A 246 -8.81 -6.38 -3.41
C ILE A 246 -7.40 -6.93 -3.57
N SER A 247 -7.17 -8.18 -3.18
CA SER A 247 -5.89 -8.87 -3.34
C SER A 247 -6.10 -10.20 -4.07
N PRO A 248 -5.30 -10.53 -5.10
CA PRO A 248 -4.34 -9.65 -5.77
C PRO A 248 -5.05 -8.50 -6.53
N GLY A 249 -4.45 -7.31 -6.47
CA GLY A 249 -4.89 -6.16 -7.28
C GLY A 249 -4.47 -6.34 -8.74
N ARG A 250 -5.37 -6.03 -9.68
CA ARG A 250 -5.13 -6.11 -11.14
C ARG A 250 -5.41 -4.78 -11.83
#